data_AF-A0AAT9HRQ9-F1
#
_entry.id   AF-A0AAT9HRQ9-F1
#
_cell.length_a   1.000
_cell.length_b   1.000
_cell.length_c   1.000
_cell.angle_alpha   90.00
_cell.angle_beta   90.00
_cell.angle_gamma   90.00
#
_symmetry.space_group_name_H-M   'P 1'
#
loop_
_entity.id
_entity.type
_entity.pdbx_description
1 polymer ?
#
loop_
_entity_poly.entity_id
_entity_poly.type
_entity_poly.pdbx_seq_one_letter_code
_entity_poly.pdbx_strand_id
1 'polypeptide(L)'
;MLLTGIHLMRSGEVQPHLPTLAAQVDEAPDVLPELIAAKAEREHGDAGVDHARVRADVERLHGVLDEAQRTSGLPDAPVAYDALHDLVVRARLEG
;
A
#
# COMPACT_ATOMS: atom_id res chain seq x y z
N MET A 1 1.44 -3.40 -4.39
CA MET A 1 0.59 -2.33 -3.83
C MET A 1 -0.32 -2.82 -2.69
N LEU A 2 -0.41 -4.13 -2.40
CA LEU A 2 -1.36 -4.66 -1.39
C LEU A 2 -1.09 -4.17 0.03
N LEU A 3 0.14 -4.28 0.53
CA LEU A 3 0.48 -3.81 1.87
C LEU A 3 0.27 -2.31 2.03
N THR A 4 0.58 -1.52 0.99
CA THR A 4 0.28 -0.07 0.96
C THR A 4 -1.22 0.19 1.07
N GLY A 5 -2.04 -0.56 0.31
CA GLY A 5 -3.50 -0.46 0.39
C GLY A 5 -4.03 -0.83 1.77
N ILE A 6 -3.56 -1.95 2.35
CA ILE A 6 -3.97 -2.41 3.68
C ILE A 6 -3.64 -1.35 4.74
N HIS A 7 -2.41 -0.83 4.71
CA HIS A 7 -2.00 0.24 5.62
C HIS A 7 -2.90 1.47 5.45
N LEU A 8 -3.10 1.94 4.21
CA LEU A 8 -3.94 3.09 3.92
C LEU A 8 -5.38 2.91 4.43
N MET A 9 -6.00 1.75 4.18
CA MET A 9 -7.38 1.50 4.62
C MET A 9 -7.52 1.53 6.15
N ARG A 10 -6.46 1.15 6.87
CA ARG A 10 -6.44 1.10 8.35
C ARG A 10 -6.03 2.43 8.99
N SER A 11 -5.05 3.13 8.43
CA SER A 11 -4.46 4.35 9.04
C SER A 11 -4.96 5.65 8.41
N GLY A 12 -5.45 5.60 7.17
CA GLY A 12 -5.69 6.80 6.36
C GLY A 12 -4.43 7.45 5.80
N GLU A 13 -3.25 6.85 6.01
CA GLU A 13 -1.96 7.37 5.56
C GLU A 13 -1.39 6.55 4.40
N VAL A 14 -0.71 7.22 3.46
CA VAL A 14 -0.03 6.55 2.35
C VAL A 14 1.41 6.24 2.75
N GLN A 15 1.75 4.95 2.80
CA GLN A 15 3.11 4.47 2.96
C GLN A 15 3.55 3.64 1.74
N PRO A 16 4.38 4.19 0.83
CA PRO A 16 4.82 3.49 -0.38
C PRO A 16 6.08 2.64 -0.18
N HIS A 17 6.78 2.75 0.95
CA HIS A 17 8.03 2.06 1.23
C HIS A 17 7.77 0.64 1.76
N LEU A 18 7.98 -0.34 0.88
CA LEU A 18 7.73 -1.76 1.18
C LEU A 18 8.51 -2.30 2.40
N PRO A 19 9.80 -1.96 2.63
CA PRO A 19 10.52 -2.41 3.83
C PRO A 19 9.89 -1.91 5.13
N THR A 20 9.38 -0.67 5.15
CA THR A 20 8.66 -0.13 6.30
C THR A 20 7.35 -0.91 6.53
N LEU A 21 6.60 -1.17 5.46
CA LEU A 21 5.35 -1.92 5.53
C LEU A 21 5.54 -3.36 6.01
N ALA A 22 6.63 -4.03 5.61
CA ALA A 22 6.94 -5.38 6.04
C ALA A 22 7.13 -5.50 7.57
N ALA A 23 7.45 -4.40 8.25
CA ALA A 23 7.57 -4.34 9.71
C ALA A 23 6.29 -3.83 10.42
N GLN A 24 5.32 -3.31 9.68
CA GLN A 24 4.13 -2.63 10.23
C GLN A 24 2.82 -3.34 9.93
N VAL A 25 2.79 -4.21 8.91
CA VAL A 25 1.58 -4.94 8.51
C VAL A 25 1.77 -6.39 8.93
N ASP A 26 0.99 -6.83 9.92
CA ASP A 26 1.08 -8.17 10.50
C ASP A 26 0.88 -9.30 9.47
N GLU A 27 0.10 -9.05 8.41
CA GLU A 27 -0.17 -10.04 7.37
C GLU A 27 0.93 -10.11 6.29
N ALA A 28 2.00 -9.31 6.40
CA ALA A 28 3.12 -9.37 5.49
C ALA A 28 3.76 -10.78 5.51
N PRO A 29 4.04 -11.39 4.34
CA PRO A 29 4.67 -12.71 4.30
C PRO A 29 6.04 -12.70 4.97
N ASP A 30 6.32 -13.69 5.83
CA ASP A 30 7.58 -13.78 6.59
C ASP A 30 8.84 -13.77 5.71
N VAL A 31 8.74 -14.26 4.48
CA VAL A 31 9.86 -14.31 3.51
C VAL A 31 10.15 -12.94 2.89
N LEU A 32 9.24 -11.98 3.00
CA LEU A 32 9.32 -10.69 2.30
C LEU A 32 10.58 -9.87 2.65
N PRO A 33 11.03 -9.76 3.93
CA PRO A 33 12.27 -9.06 4.27
C PRO A 33 13.50 -9.65 3.57
N GLU A 34 13.58 -10.97 3.48
CA GLU A 34 14.69 -11.66 2.80
C GLU A 34 14.69 -11.35 1.30
N LEU A 35 13.52 -11.32 0.66
CA LEU A 35 13.39 -10.98 -0.76
C LEU A 35 13.75 -9.53 -1.05
N ILE A 36 13.39 -8.62 -0.15
CA ILE A 36 13.80 -7.21 -0.24
C ILE A 36 15.32 -7.10 -0.18
N ALA A 37 15.97 -7.79 0.77
CA ALA A 37 17.41 -7.80 0.92
C ALA A 37 18.11 -8.41 -0.32
N ALA A 38 17.63 -9.56 -0.80
CA ALA A 38 18.16 -10.20 -2.01
C ALA A 38 18.04 -9.30 -3.25
N LYS A 39 16.91 -8.61 -3.40
CA LYS A 39 16.70 -7.65 -4.49
C LYS A 39 17.60 -6.40 -4.36
N ALA A 40 17.82 -5.91 -3.14
CA ALA A 40 18.69 -4.77 -2.91
C ALA A 40 20.16 -5.09 -3.25
N GLU A 41 20.62 -6.29 -2.90
CA GLU A 41 21.97 -6.77 -3.24
C GLU A 41 22.11 -7.03 -4.75
N ARG A 42 21.08 -7.61 -5.38
CA ARG A 42 21.11 -7.93 -6.80
C ARG A 42 19.74 -7.72 -7.43
N GLU A 43 19.54 -6.55 -8.04
CA GLU A 43 18.24 -6.13 -8.57
C GLU A 43 17.63 -7.12 -9.58
N HIS A 44 18.51 -7.76 -10.36
CA HIS A 44 18.19 -8.76 -11.39
C HIS A 44 18.67 -10.18 -11.00
N GLY A 45 18.83 -10.44 -9.70
CA GLY A 45 19.10 -11.77 -9.17
C GLY A 45 17.87 -12.66 -9.25
N ASP A 46 18.09 -13.98 -9.24
CA ASP A 46 17.01 -14.92 -8.99
C ASP A 46 16.57 -14.81 -7.52
N ALA A 47 15.26 -14.84 -7.29
CA ALA A 47 14.68 -14.76 -5.97
C ALA A 47 14.66 -16.11 -5.25
N GLY A 48 14.80 -17.23 -5.97
CA GLY A 48 14.84 -18.57 -5.38
C GLY A 48 13.57 -18.94 -4.59
N VAL A 49 12.42 -18.38 -4.98
CA VAL A 49 11.14 -18.57 -4.28
C VAL A 49 10.24 -19.56 -5.01
N ASP A 50 9.44 -20.29 -4.22
CA ASP A 50 8.32 -21.05 -4.77
C ASP A 50 7.20 -20.10 -5.22
N HIS A 51 7.01 -20.01 -6.53
CA HIS A 51 5.96 -19.20 -7.15
C HIS A 51 4.53 -19.59 -6.71
N ALA A 52 4.29 -20.87 -6.38
CA ALA A 52 2.97 -21.29 -5.90
C ALA A 52 2.69 -20.72 -4.50
N ARG A 53 3.69 -20.75 -3.61
CA ARG A 53 3.62 -20.12 -2.29
C ARG A 53 3.41 -18.61 -2.41
N VAL A 54 4.19 -17.92 -3.25
CA VAL A 54 4.04 -16.47 -3.46
C VAL A 54 2.65 -16.13 -3.97
N ARG A 55 2.07 -16.94 -4.87
CA ARG A 55 0.71 -16.74 -5.35
C ARG A 55 -0.32 -16.85 -4.22
N ALA A 56 -0.20 -17.88 -3.38
CA ALA A 56 -1.08 -18.06 -2.23
C ALA A 56 -0.97 -16.90 -1.22
N ASP A 57 0.24 -16.38 -1.00
CA ASP A 57 0.47 -15.19 -0.16
C ASP A 57 -0.22 -13.94 -0.73
N VAL A 58 -0.12 -13.73 -2.04
CA VAL A 58 -0.78 -12.61 -2.73
C VAL A 58 -2.31 -12.74 -2.66
N GLU A 59 -2.85 -13.94 -2.87
CA GLU A 59 -4.29 -14.20 -2.77
C GLU A 59 -4.82 -13.94 -1.35
N ARG A 60 -4.10 -14.39 -0.32
CA ARG A 60 -4.43 -14.07 1.08
C ARG A 60 -4.46 -12.56 1.32
N LEU A 61 -3.46 -11.83 0.84
CA LEU A 61 -3.38 -10.38 1.01
C LEU A 61 -4.51 -9.62 0.30
N HIS A 62 -5.04 -10.12 -0.83
CA HIS A 62 -6.25 -9.55 -1.42
C HIS A 62 -7.45 -9.67 -0.46
N GLY A 63 -7.66 -10.85 0.15
CA GLY A 63 -8.73 -11.01 1.13
C GLY A 63 -8.61 -10.09 2.33
N VAL A 64 -7.38 -9.85 2.81
CA VAL A 64 -7.11 -8.89 3.90
C VAL A 64 -7.41 -7.45 3.46
N LEU A 65 -7.02 -7.08 2.24
CA LEU A 65 -7.31 -5.76 1.69
C LEU A 65 -8.81 -5.52 1.53
N ASP A 66 -9.55 -6.52 1.06
CA ASP A 66 -11.01 -6.43 0.90
C ASP A 66 -11.71 -6.22 2.25
N GLU A 67 -11.28 -6.92 3.30
CA GLU A 67 -11.77 -6.67 4.66
C GLU A 67 -11.42 -5.27 5.13
N ALA A 68 -10.14 -4.87 5.01
CA ALA A 68 -9.69 -3.56 5.45
C ALA A 68 -10.46 -2.43 4.76
N GLN A 69 -10.73 -2.57 3.45
CA GLN A 69 -11.54 -1.63 2.68
C GLN A 69 -12.98 -1.58 3.21
N ARG A 70 -13.64 -2.73 3.44
CA ARG A 70 -15.02 -2.76 3.95
C ARG A 70 -15.17 -2.12 5.33
N THR A 71 -14.16 -2.20 6.17
CA THR A 71 -14.17 -1.64 7.52
C THR A 71 -13.54 -0.25 7.60
N SER A 72 -13.04 0.29 6.48
CA SER A 72 -12.34 1.56 6.48
C SER A 72 -13.30 2.71 6.78
N GLY A 73 -12.80 3.70 7.52
CA GLY A 73 -13.49 4.98 7.72
C GLY A 73 -13.23 5.98 6.58
N LEU A 74 -12.44 5.60 5.57
CA LEU A 74 -12.18 6.45 4.41
C LEU A 74 -13.43 6.56 3.53
N PRO A 75 -13.70 7.74 2.95
CA PRO A 75 -14.80 7.89 2.02
C PRO A 75 -14.52 7.14 0.71
N ASP A 76 -15.57 6.60 0.09
CA ASP A 76 -15.49 5.89 -1.20
C ASP A 76 -14.97 6.77 -2.35
N ALA A 77 -15.09 8.09 -2.21
CA ALA A 77 -14.60 9.07 -3.17
C ALA A 77 -14.01 10.31 -2.47
N PRO A 78 -13.07 11.02 -3.13
CA PRO A 78 -12.56 12.29 -2.62
C PRO A 78 -13.68 13.32 -2.46
N VAL A 79 -13.88 13.81 -1.24
CA VAL A 79 -14.95 14.78 -0.90
C VAL A 79 -14.50 16.24 -0.97
N ALA A 80 -13.20 16.51 -1.04
CA ALA A 80 -12.63 17.86 -0.93
C ALA A 80 -12.43 18.57 -2.27
N TYR A 81 -12.92 18.02 -3.38
CA TYR A 81 -12.67 18.57 -4.72
C TYR A 81 -13.15 20.02 -4.86
N ASP A 82 -14.39 20.30 -4.46
CA ASP A 82 -14.97 21.65 -4.58
C ASP A 82 -14.23 22.66 -3.70
N ALA A 83 -13.93 22.29 -2.45
CA ALA A 83 -13.19 23.16 -1.53
C ALA A 83 -11.77 23.45 -2.04
N LEU A 84 -11.11 22.45 -2.64
CA LEU A 84 -9.81 22.61 -3.27
C LEU A 84 -9.90 23.50 -4.53
N HIS A 85 -10.94 23.33 -5.34
CA HIS A 85 -11.19 24.15 -6.51
C HIS A 85 -11.33 25.63 -6.13
N ASP A 86 -12.15 25.94 -5.13
CA ASP A 86 -12.36 27.31 -4.64
C ASP A 86 -11.07 27.94 -4.10
N LEU A 87 -10.24 27.14 -3.39
CA LEU A 87 -8.92 27.59 -2.93
C LEU A 87 -8.02 27.96 -4.12
N VAL A 88 -7.95 27.10 -5.15
CA VAL A 88 -7.12 27.33 -6.34
C VAL A 88 -7.59 28.54 -7.15
N VAL A 89 -8.91 28.73 -7.31
CA VAL A 89 -9.47 29.89 -8.01
C VAL A 89 -9.07 31.19 -7.30
N ARG A 90 -9.25 31.24 -5.98
CA ARG A 90 -8.91 32.44 -5.19
C ARG A 90 -7.43 32.79 -5.27
N ALA A 91 -6.55 31.80 -5.07
CA ALA A 91 -5.10 32.00 -5.14
C ALA A 91 -4.64 32.54 -6.51
N ARG A 92 -5.34 32.20 -7.60
CA ARG A 92 -5.04 32.72 -8.94
C ARG A 92 -5.54 34.14 -9.18
N LEU A 93 -6.62 34.55 -8.51
CA LEU A 93 -7.16 35.92 -8.65
C LEU A 93 -6.40 36.93 -7.80
N GLU A 94 -5.69 36.47 -6.77
CA GLU A 94 -4.91 37.29 -5.83
C GLU A 94 -3.40 37.40 -6.20
N GLY A 95 -2.93 36.67 -7.22
CA GLY A 95 -1.55 36.71 -7.73
C GLY A 95 -1.42 37.46 -9.04
#